data_AF-A0A423WFU9-F1
#
_entry.id   AF-A0A423WFU9-F1
#
_cell.length_a   1.000
_cell.length_b   1.000
_cell.length_c   1.000
_cell.angle_alpha   90.00
_cell.angle_beta   90.00
_cell.angle_gamma   90.00
#
_symmetry.space_group_name_H-M   'P 1'
#
loop_
_entity.id
_entity.type
_entity.pdbx_description
1 polymer ?
#
loop_
_entity_poly.entity_id
_entity_poly.type
_entity_poly.pdbx_seq_one_letter_code
_entity_poly.pdbx_strand_id
1 'polypeptide(L)'
;MMAELIDKYFANHLNLPEDEATRLHREYYTTYGLAIEGLVRHHEIDPLEYNAKVDDALPLDDVIKPRPELKKLLGDIDRSKVRLWLFTNAYINHARRVIRLLDIEDMFEGVTYCDYSSVPFVCKPQKDAYEKAMKEAGVEKWEDCYFVGK
;
A
#
# COMPACT_ATOMS: atom_id res chain seq x y z
N MET A 1 -0.95 -14.58 -7.12
CA MET A 1 -2.24 -13.90 -6.89
C MET A 1 -2.18 -12.40 -7.19
N MET A 2 -1.54 -11.55 -6.38
CA MET A 2 -1.47 -10.09 -6.67
C MET A 2 -0.66 -9.80 -7.94
N ALA A 3 0.61 -10.24 -7.98
CA ALA A 3 1.50 -10.00 -9.11
C ALA A 3 0.88 -10.46 -10.45
N GLU A 4 0.21 -11.63 -10.46
CA GLU A 4 -0.51 -12.12 -11.64
C GLU A 4 -1.64 -11.19 -12.11
N LEU A 5 -2.39 -10.54 -11.19
CA LEU A 5 -3.41 -9.55 -11.60
C LEU A 5 -2.76 -8.30 -12.18
N ILE A 6 -1.62 -7.87 -11.61
CA ILE A 6 -0.84 -6.74 -12.14
C ILE A 6 -0.32 -7.07 -13.53
N ASP A 7 0.34 -8.21 -13.71
CA ASP A 7 0.93 -8.62 -14.99
C ASP A 7 -0.17 -8.79 -16.05
N LYS A 8 -1.31 -9.40 -15.69
CA LYS A 8 -2.49 -9.47 -16.58
C LYS A 8 -3.05 -8.09 -16.92
N TYR A 9 -3.08 -7.16 -15.96
CA TYR A 9 -3.53 -5.80 -16.22
C TYR A 9 -2.60 -5.12 -17.24
N PHE A 10 -1.28 -5.22 -17.04
CA PHE A 10 -0.27 -4.68 -17.95
C PHE A 10 -0.40 -5.30 -19.35
N ALA A 11 -0.44 -6.64 -19.45
CA ALA A 11 -0.57 -7.35 -20.72
C ALA A 11 -1.82 -6.90 -21.49
N ASN A 12 -2.97 -6.84 -20.81
CA ASN A 12 -4.25 -6.52 -21.46
C ASN A 12 -4.39 -5.03 -21.83
N HIS A 13 -4.04 -4.10 -20.94
CA HIS A 13 -4.24 -2.67 -21.20
C HIS A 13 -3.16 -2.07 -22.10
N LEU A 14 -1.94 -2.61 -22.06
CA LEU A 14 -0.83 -2.14 -22.89
C LEU A 14 -0.62 -3.00 -24.15
N ASN A 15 -1.44 -4.04 -24.34
CA ASN A 15 -1.32 -5.01 -25.43
C ASN A 15 0.11 -5.59 -25.54
N LEU A 16 0.67 -6.00 -24.40
CA LEU A 16 2.02 -6.54 -24.28
C LEU A 16 2.01 -8.07 -24.17
N PRO A 17 3.04 -8.74 -24.70
CA PRO A 17 3.37 -10.11 -24.31
C PRO A 17 3.54 -10.25 -22.79
N GLU A 18 3.25 -11.44 -22.25
CA GLU A 18 3.26 -11.69 -20.79
C GLU A 18 4.64 -11.47 -20.14
N ASP A 19 5.71 -11.83 -20.85
CA ASP A 19 7.09 -11.61 -20.41
C ASP A 19 7.45 -10.13 -20.35
N GLU A 20 7.02 -9.35 -21.35
CA GLU A 20 7.18 -7.89 -21.36
C GLU A 20 6.34 -7.19 -20.29
N ALA A 21 5.10 -7.63 -20.06
CA ALA A 21 4.27 -7.13 -18.98
C ALA A 21 4.92 -7.35 -17.60
N THR A 22 5.44 -8.56 -17.37
CA THR A 22 6.16 -8.92 -16.14
C THR A 22 7.43 -8.09 -15.97
N ARG A 23 8.20 -7.90 -17.05
CA ARG A 23 9.41 -7.07 -17.06
C ARG A 23 9.09 -5.62 -16.70
N LEU A 24 8.07 -5.05 -17.33
CA LEU A 24 7.67 -3.65 -17.13
C LEU A 24 7.09 -3.40 -15.74
N HIS A 25 6.27 -4.33 -15.22
CA HIS A 25 5.80 -4.30 -13.84
C HIS A 25 7.01 -4.23 -12.87
N ARG A 26 8.00 -5.11 -13.04
CA ARG A 26 9.19 -5.11 -12.19
C ARG A 26 10.01 -3.82 -12.31
N GLU A 27 10.14 -3.30 -13.53
CA GLU A 27 10.84 -2.04 -13.81
C GLU A 27 10.18 -0.87 -13.08
N TYR A 28 8.85 -0.72 -13.21
CA TYR A 28 8.10 0.34 -12.55
C TYR A 28 8.10 0.20 -11.04
N TYR A 29 7.95 -1.02 -10.51
CA TYR A 29 8.04 -1.25 -9.08
C TYR A 29 9.43 -0.86 -8.53
N THR A 30 10.51 -1.25 -9.22
CA THR A 30 11.89 -0.94 -8.79
C THR A 30 12.19 0.55 -8.88
N THR A 31 11.69 1.22 -9.93
CA THR A 31 11.98 2.63 -10.19
C THR A 31 11.18 3.56 -9.29
N TYR A 32 9.90 3.25 -9.06
CA TYR A 32 8.96 4.16 -8.39
C TYR A 32 8.55 3.70 -6.99
N GLY A 33 8.83 2.46 -6.59
CA GLY A 33 8.36 1.86 -5.34
C GLY A 33 6.89 1.43 -5.37
N LEU A 34 6.19 1.71 -6.48
CA LEU A 34 4.80 1.34 -6.71
C LEU A 34 4.57 1.25 -8.23
N ALA A 35 4.17 0.07 -8.72
CA ALA A 35 4.10 -0.19 -10.16
C ALA A 35 3.09 0.70 -10.91
N ILE A 36 1.95 1.02 -10.26
CA ILE A 36 0.91 1.88 -10.83
C ILE A 36 1.42 3.31 -11.11
N GLU A 37 2.43 3.79 -10.39
CA GLU A 37 3.02 5.11 -10.65
C GLU A 37 3.61 5.19 -12.07
N GLY A 38 4.23 4.11 -12.55
CA GLY A 38 4.72 4.04 -13.92
C GLY A 38 3.59 3.96 -14.95
N LEU A 39 2.50 3.24 -14.64
CA LEU A 39 1.30 3.19 -15.50
C LEU A 39 0.66 4.57 -15.66
N VAL A 40 0.50 5.31 -14.58
CA VAL A 40 -0.12 6.64 -14.58
C VAL A 40 0.75 7.64 -15.32
N ARG A 41 2.06 7.62 -15.07
CA ARG A 41 2.99 8.57 -15.69
C ARG A 41 3.18 8.37 -17.19
N HIS A 42 3.24 7.12 -17.65
CA HIS A 42 3.67 6.80 -19.01
C HIS A 42 2.55 6.29 -19.92
N HIS A 43 1.41 5.88 -19.36
CA HIS A 43 0.34 5.21 -20.11
C HIS A 43 -1.06 5.77 -19.84
N GLU A 44 -1.17 6.88 -19.10
CA GLU A 44 -2.44 7.59 -18.83
C GLU A 44 -3.55 6.69 -18.23
N ILE A 45 -3.15 5.65 -17.48
CA ILE A 45 -4.07 4.74 -16.80
C ILE A 45 -4.77 5.46 -15.65
N ASP A 46 -6.09 5.26 -15.52
CA ASP A 46 -6.86 5.70 -14.35
C ASP A 46 -6.46 4.86 -13.12
N PRO A 47 -5.90 5.50 -12.07
CA PRO A 47 -5.49 4.81 -10.86
C PRO A 47 -6.59 4.02 -10.14
N LEU A 48 -7.81 4.57 -10.10
CA LEU A 48 -8.92 3.99 -9.36
C LEU A 48 -9.52 2.80 -10.11
N GLU A 49 -9.50 2.87 -11.44
CA GLU A 49 -9.87 1.78 -12.33
C GLU A 49 -8.91 0.59 -12.16
N TYR A 50 -7.59 0.85 -12.16
CA TYR A 50 -6.59 -0.16 -11.87
C TYR A 50 -6.80 -0.78 -10.48
N ASN A 51 -7.01 0.04 -9.44
CA ASN A 51 -7.23 -0.45 -8.08
C ASN A 51 -8.44 -1.40 -8.00
N ALA A 52 -9.53 -1.07 -8.69
CA ALA A 52 -10.73 -1.90 -8.74
C ALA A 52 -10.46 -3.28 -9.35
N LYS A 53 -9.59 -3.36 -10.36
CA LYS A 53 -9.22 -4.60 -11.06
C LYS A 53 -8.08 -5.39 -10.42
N VAL A 54 -7.31 -4.78 -9.52
CA VAL A 54 -6.13 -5.39 -8.90
C VAL A 54 -6.36 -5.58 -7.40
N ASP A 55 -6.21 -4.53 -6.60
CA ASP A 55 -6.24 -4.64 -5.13
C ASP A 55 -7.63 -5.02 -4.60
N ASP A 56 -8.69 -4.41 -5.13
CA ASP A 56 -10.07 -4.65 -4.67
C ASP A 56 -10.63 -5.97 -5.20
N ALA A 57 -10.13 -6.45 -6.36
CA ALA A 57 -10.54 -7.71 -6.98
C ALA A 57 -10.02 -8.96 -6.26
N LEU A 58 -9.05 -8.81 -5.34
CA LEU A 58 -8.48 -9.94 -4.64
C LEU A 58 -9.50 -10.63 -3.72
N PRO A 59 -9.56 -11.97 -3.67
CA PRO A 59 -10.36 -12.72 -2.71
C PRO A 59 -9.66 -12.80 -1.34
N LEU A 60 -9.39 -11.66 -0.71
CA LEU A 60 -8.62 -11.60 0.55
C LEU A 60 -9.30 -12.35 1.70
N ASP A 61 -10.63 -12.46 1.71
CA ASP A 61 -11.39 -13.14 2.75
C ASP A 61 -11.03 -14.63 2.86
N ASP A 62 -10.59 -15.25 1.76
CA ASP A 62 -10.16 -16.65 1.72
C ASP A 62 -8.70 -16.83 2.15
N VAL A 63 -7.89 -15.78 2.00
CA VAL A 63 -6.43 -15.83 2.16
C VAL A 63 -5.97 -15.27 3.50
N ILE A 64 -6.55 -14.15 3.94
CA ILE A 64 -6.21 -13.47 5.18
C ILE A 64 -7.19 -13.89 6.25
N LYS A 65 -6.65 -14.45 7.34
CA LYS A 65 -7.41 -14.86 8.52
C LYS A 65 -6.93 -14.04 9.73
N PRO A 66 -7.75 -13.92 10.79
CA PRO A 66 -7.34 -13.29 12.03
C PRO A 66 -6.03 -13.87 12.55
N ARG A 67 -5.16 -13.02 13.09
CA ARG A 67 -3.85 -13.43 13.64
C ARG A 67 -3.73 -13.06 15.11
N PRO A 68 -4.19 -13.93 16.04
CA PRO A 68 -4.19 -13.64 17.47
C PRO A 68 -2.82 -13.30 18.04
N GLU A 69 -1.76 -13.96 17.57
CA GLU A 69 -0.39 -13.67 17.99
C GLU A 69 0.07 -12.27 17.60
N LEU A 70 -0.32 -11.80 16.41
CA LEU A 70 -0.03 -10.44 15.96
C LEU A 70 -0.82 -9.41 16.77
N LYS A 71 -2.12 -9.66 17.01
CA LYS A 71 -2.96 -8.79 17.84
C LYS A 71 -2.39 -8.67 19.26
N LYS A 72 -1.95 -9.79 19.84
CA LYS A 72 -1.28 -9.80 21.14
C LYS A 72 0.01 -8.99 21.12
N LEU A 73 0.88 -9.23 20.14
CA LEU A 73 2.15 -8.49 20.00
C LEU A 73 1.92 -6.96 19.92
N LEU A 74 0.93 -6.53 19.15
CA LEU A 74 0.57 -5.11 19.05
C LEU A 74 -0.04 -4.59 20.37
N GLY A 75 -0.83 -5.41 21.05
CA GLY A 75 -1.41 -5.09 22.37
C GLY A 75 -0.40 -5.01 23.51
N ASP A 76 0.76 -5.67 23.39
CA ASP A 76 1.86 -5.60 24.36
C ASP A 76 2.66 -4.28 24.25
N ILE A 77 2.41 -3.46 23.21
CA ILE A 77 3.06 -2.15 23.03
C ILE A 77 2.42 -1.12 23.96
N ASP A 78 3.24 -0.40 24.73
CA ASP A 78 2.80 0.67 25.60
C ASP A 78 2.34 1.89 24.78
N ARG A 79 1.04 1.93 24.47
CA ARG A 79 0.38 2.99 23.69
C ARG A 79 0.36 4.36 24.38
N SER A 80 0.76 4.46 25.65
CA SER A 80 0.98 5.76 26.30
C SER A 80 2.30 6.42 25.87
N LYS A 81 3.23 5.64 25.30
CA LYS A 81 4.55 6.11 24.84
C LYS A 81 4.69 6.14 23.33
N VAL A 82 4.04 5.20 22.63
CA VAL A 82 4.17 5.03 21.18
C VAL A 82 2.79 4.92 20.55
N ARG A 83 2.55 5.73 19.52
CA ARG A 83 1.35 5.62 18.69
C ARG A 83 1.59 4.61 17.57
N LEU A 84 0.65 3.70 17.38
CA LEU A 84 0.68 2.77 16.25
C LEU A 84 -0.02 3.41 15.06
N TRP A 85 0.73 3.60 13.97
CA TRP A 85 0.24 4.26 12.75
C TRP A 85 0.54 3.40 11.53
N LEU A 86 -0.46 3.15 10.69
CA LEU A 86 -0.28 2.40 9.44
C LEU A 86 0.32 3.32 8.38
N PHE A 87 1.34 2.85 7.67
CA PHE A 87 1.93 3.58 6.55
C PHE A 87 2.14 2.68 5.33
N THR A 88 1.31 2.85 4.30
CA THR A 88 1.21 1.93 3.15
C THR A 88 1.20 2.65 1.81
N ASN A 89 1.71 1.99 0.76
CA ASN A 89 1.56 2.44 -0.63
C ASN A 89 0.24 1.98 -1.26
N ALA A 90 -0.50 1.07 -0.62
CA ALA A 90 -1.82 0.66 -1.10
C ALA A 90 -2.85 1.78 -0.91
N TYR A 91 -3.96 1.71 -1.65
CA TYR A 91 -5.10 2.60 -1.46
C TYR A 91 -5.86 2.25 -0.16
N ILE A 92 -6.66 3.20 0.34
CA ILE A 92 -7.32 3.10 1.65
C ILE A 92 -8.25 1.88 1.77
N ASN A 93 -8.93 1.49 0.69
CA ASN A 93 -9.84 0.34 0.67
C ASN A 93 -9.11 -0.95 1.03
N HIS A 94 -7.99 -1.20 0.35
CA HIS A 94 -7.17 -2.38 0.57
C HIS A 94 -6.58 -2.37 1.98
N ALA A 95 -6.04 -1.23 2.42
CA ALA A 95 -5.46 -1.09 3.75
C ALA A 95 -6.45 -1.45 4.87
N ARG A 96 -7.67 -0.90 4.82
CA ARG A 96 -8.74 -1.19 5.79
C ARG A 96 -9.21 -2.64 5.74
N ARG A 97 -9.36 -3.19 4.53
CA ARG A 97 -9.77 -4.59 4.36
C ARG A 97 -8.77 -5.55 5.00
N VAL A 98 -7.47 -5.33 4.79
CA VAL A 98 -6.40 -6.17 5.36
C VAL A 98 -6.42 -6.15 6.89
N ILE A 99 -6.44 -4.97 7.51
CA ILE A 99 -6.39 -4.87 8.99
C ILE A 99 -7.67 -5.38 9.66
N ARG A 100 -8.82 -5.25 9.00
CA ARG A 100 -10.08 -5.84 9.47
C ARG A 100 -10.03 -7.37 9.41
N LEU A 101 -9.57 -7.94 8.32
CA LEU A 101 -9.44 -9.41 8.17
C LEU A 101 -8.42 -10.00 9.15
N LEU A 102 -7.35 -9.26 9.47
CA LEU A 102 -6.37 -9.63 10.46
C LEU A 102 -6.85 -9.47 11.92
N ASP A 103 -7.99 -8.81 12.14
CA ASP A 103 -8.55 -8.44 13.44
C ASP A 103 -7.63 -7.52 14.27
N ILE A 104 -7.04 -6.51 13.63
CA ILE A 104 -6.10 -5.56 14.27
C ILE A 104 -6.41 -4.08 13.96
N GLU A 105 -7.57 -3.80 13.37
CA GLU A 105 -7.97 -2.43 13.01
C GLU A 105 -7.95 -1.47 14.20
N ASP A 106 -8.40 -1.94 15.37
CA ASP A 106 -8.46 -1.21 16.64
C ASP A 106 -7.09 -0.94 17.28
N MET A 107 -6.03 -1.57 16.77
CA MET A 107 -4.67 -1.37 17.27
C MET A 107 -4.04 -0.08 16.75
N PHE A 108 -4.48 0.44 15.60
CA PHE A 108 -3.88 1.60 14.96
C PHE A 108 -4.72 2.87 15.15
N GLU A 109 -4.05 4.00 15.39
CA GLU A 109 -4.70 5.30 15.59
C GLU A 109 -5.01 6.01 14.27
N GLY A 110 -4.37 5.59 13.18
CA GLY A 110 -4.63 6.11 11.86
C GLY A 110 -3.84 5.40 10.78
N VAL A 111 -4.06 5.85 9.55
CA VAL A 111 -3.45 5.28 8.35
C VAL A 111 -3.07 6.38 7.36
N THR A 112 -1.80 6.41 7.02
CA THR A 112 -1.29 7.11 5.84
C THR A 112 -1.23 6.12 4.69
N TYR A 113 -1.96 6.41 3.64
CA TYR A 113 -2.03 5.62 2.41
C TYR A 113 -1.59 6.46 1.20
N CYS A 114 -1.33 5.80 0.08
CA CYS A 114 -1.12 6.49 -1.20
C CYS A 114 -2.48 6.83 -1.80
N ASP A 115 -2.76 8.11 -2.00
CA ASP A 115 -4.04 8.56 -2.54
C ASP A 115 -4.07 8.44 -4.06
N TYR A 116 -4.69 7.38 -4.55
CA TYR A 116 -4.83 7.12 -5.98
C TYR A 116 -5.75 8.12 -6.68
N SER A 117 -6.52 8.93 -5.95
CA SER A 117 -7.34 9.99 -6.55
C SER A 117 -6.58 11.30 -6.82
N SER A 118 -5.33 11.40 -6.36
CA SER A 118 -4.51 12.61 -6.48
C SER A 118 -3.20 12.32 -7.21
N VAL A 119 -3.01 12.94 -8.38
CA VAL A 119 -1.77 12.87 -9.17
C VAL A 119 -1.01 14.20 -9.15
N PRO A 120 0.34 14.21 -9.01
CA PRO A 120 1.23 13.06 -8.91
C PRO A 120 1.08 12.31 -7.58
N PHE A 121 1.38 10.99 -7.56
CA PHE A 121 1.31 10.22 -6.33
C PHE A 121 2.39 10.65 -5.34
N VAL A 122 1.98 10.65 -4.08
CA VAL A 122 2.87 10.73 -2.92
C VAL A 122 2.93 9.33 -2.30
N CYS A 123 4.00 8.59 -2.60
CA CYS A 123 4.19 7.20 -2.15
C CYS A 123 5.64 6.91 -1.74
N LYS A 124 5.86 5.88 -0.92
CA LYS A 124 7.21 5.41 -0.58
C LYS A 124 7.92 4.94 -1.86
N PRO A 125 9.24 5.22 -2.02
CA PRO A 125 10.17 5.74 -1.02
C PRO A 125 10.35 7.28 -1.04
N GLN A 126 9.45 8.04 -1.67
CA GLN A 126 9.60 9.50 -1.76
C GLN A 126 9.58 10.15 -0.37
N LYS A 127 10.43 11.16 -0.16
CA LYS A 127 10.52 11.92 1.11
C LYS A 127 9.17 12.47 1.54
N ASP A 128 8.41 13.03 0.59
CA ASP A 128 7.10 13.63 0.81
C ASP A 128 6.08 12.65 1.41
N ALA A 129 6.21 11.34 1.13
CA ALA A 129 5.35 10.33 1.72
C ALA A 129 5.63 10.12 3.21
N TYR A 130 6.90 10.20 3.62
CA TYR A 130 7.28 10.15 5.04
C TYR A 130 6.89 11.43 5.76
N GLU A 131 7.06 12.59 5.12
CA GLU A 131 6.60 13.88 5.68
C GLU A 131 5.08 13.92 5.85
N LYS A 132 4.32 13.39 4.88
CA LYS A 132 2.88 13.19 4.98
C LYS A 132 2.53 12.29 6.16
N ALA A 133 3.20 11.15 6.30
CA ALA A 133 2.95 10.21 7.40
C ALA A 133 3.22 10.85 8.78
N MET A 134 4.34 11.54 8.92
CA MET A 134 4.70 12.25 10.15
C MET A 134 3.67 13.33 10.49
N LYS A 135 3.27 14.14 9.50
CA LYS A 135 2.27 15.19 9.69
C LYS A 135 0.91 14.62 10.10
N GLU A 136 0.43 13.59 9.42
CA GLU A 136 -0.86 12.95 9.73
C GLU A 136 -0.83 12.24 11.08
N ALA A 137 0.29 11.61 11.43
CA ALA A 137 0.51 11.02 12.75
C ALA A 137 0.81 12.08 13.83
N GLY A 138 0.94 13.37 13.50
CA GLY A 138 1.25 14.44 14.45
C GLY A 138 2.62 14.29 15.11
N VAL A 139 3.65 13.95 14.34
CA VAL A 139 5.06 13.87 14.77
C VAL A 139 5.87 14.94 14.02
N GLU A 140 6.71 15.68 14.73
CA GLU A 140 7.52 16.76 14.14
C GLU A 140 8.94 16.32 13.77
N LYS A 141 9.51 15.38 14.54
CA LYS A 141 10.91 14.95 14.44
C LYS A 141 10.99 13.48 14.05
N TRP A 142 11.79 13.17 13.04
CA TRP A 142 11.92 11.79 12.54
C TRP A 142 12.64 10.89 13.55
N GLU A 143 13.43 11.48 14.44
CA GLU A 143 14.11 10.82 15.56
C GLU A 143 13.13 10.19 16.55
N ASP A 144 11.87 10.68 16.59
CA ASP A 144 10.80 10.16 17.44
C ASP A 144 10.00 9.04 16.72
N CYS A 145 10.40 8.64 15.51
CA CYS A 145 9.73 7.61 14.72
C CYS A 145 10.50 6.29 14.72
N TYR A 146 9.78 5.19 14.97
CA TYR A 146 10.22 3.85 14.63
C TYR A 146 9.51 3.40 13.36
N PHE A 147 10.25 2.88 12.38
CA PHE A 147 9.68 2.38 11.13
C PHE A 147 9.90 0.87 11.00
N VAL A 148 8.82 0.13 10.76
CA VAL A 148 8.85 -1.31 10.49
C VAL A 148 8.29 -1.55 9.10
N GLY A 149 9.16 -1.98 8.19
CA GLY A 149 8.83 -2.25 6.79
C GLY A 149 9.83 -3.23 6.16
N LYS A 150 9.49 -3.74 4.98
CA LYS A 150 10.43 -4.50 4.14
C LYS A 150 11.08 -3.58 3.11
#